data_AF-A0A1S3MUW2-F1
#
_entry.id   AF-A0A1S3MUW2-F1
#
_cell.length_a   1.000
_cell.length_b   1.000
_cell.length_c   1.000
_cell.angle_alpha   90.00
_cell.angle_beta   90.00
_cell.angle_gamma   90.00
#
_symmetry.space_group_name_H-M   'P 1'
#
loop_
_entity.id
_entity.type
_entity.pdbx_description
1 polymer ?
#
loop_
_entity_poly.entity_id
_entity_poly.type
_entity_poly.pdbx_seq_one_letter_code
_entity_poly.pdbx_strand_id
1 'polypeptide(L)'
;MELSHRLEDIKSELDDVGDVFNVVHSMVKDSGAEVYFLSILQHLMLIRNDYSVRPQYFKIIEECVSQIVLHRSGTDPDFTYRKRLDVDFSVLLEVCVDKAQVEECELRATDLALKFDEEYLGRQEAQAQLLKSEEKINELQAELLAFKSQVTPHTTTPTDRSTDRHRGFC
;
A
#
# COMPACT_ATOMS: atom_id res chain seq x y z
N MET A 1 9.75 36.52 13.37
CA MET A 1 10.53 36.14 12.18
C MET A 1 11.85 35.48 12.56
N GLU A 2 12.54 35.94 13.61
CA GLU A 2 13.79 35.31 14.06
C GLU A 2 13.60 33.89 14.66
N LEU A 3 12.59 33.68 15.51
CA LEU A 3 12.32 32.36 16.13
C LEU A 3 11.85 31.29 15.12
N SER A 4 11.12 31.68 14.07
CA SER A 4 10.66 30.76 13.03
C SER A 4 11.81 30.27 12.16
N HIS A 5 12.76 31.14 11.81
CA HIS A 5 13.96 30.74 11.08
C HIS A 5 14.87 29.86 11.93
N ARG A 6 15.04 30.20 13.22
CA ARG A 6 15.77 29.31 14.16
C ARG A 6 15.14 27.92 14.27
N LEU A 7 13.82 27.83 14.20
CA LEU A 7 13.13 26.53 14.18
C LEU A 7 13.41 25.76 12.88
N GLU A 8 13.45 26.43 11.73
CA GLU A 8 13.83 25.82 10.46
C GLU A 8 15.27 25.27 10.51
N ASP A 9 16.21 26.04 11.07
CA ASP A 9 17.60 25.62 11.25
C ASP A 9 17.67 24.38 12.15
N ILE A 10 17.00 24.40 13.31
CA ILE A 10 16.96 23.25 14.25
C ILE A 10 16.38 22.00 13.56
N LYS A 11 15.30 22.14 12.80
CA LYS A 11 14.69 21.02 12.05
C LYS A 11 15.61 20.46 10.98
N SER A 12 16.53 21.26 10.45
CA SER A 12 17.51 20.81 9.46
C SER A 12 18.75 20.14 10.09
N GLU A 13 19.13 20.56 11.30
CA GLU A 13 20.30 20.04 12.01
C GLU A 13 20.00 18.82 12.88
N LEU A 14 18.76 18.69 13.38
CA LEU A 14 18.31 17.62 14.26
C LEU A 14 17.07 16.93 13.68
N ASP A 15 17.27 15.82 12.97
CA ASP A 15 16.22 15.00 12.35
C ASP A 15 15.92 13.70 13.11
N ASP A 16 16.74 13.33 14.11
CA ASP A 16 16.50 12.20 15.01
C ASP A 16 15.79 12.62 16.32
N VAL A 17 14.77 11.84 16.69
CA VAL A 17 13.95 12.11 17.89
C VAL A 17 14.75 11.92 19.18
N GLY A 18 15.65 10.95 19.22
CA GLY A 18 16.50 10.66 20.37
C GLY A 18 17.48 11.79 20.66
N ASP A 19 18.10 12.35 19.62
CA ASP A 19 19.00 13.49 19.73
C ASP A 19 18.28 14.74 20.23
N VAL A 20 17.14 15.10 19.64
CA VAL A 20 16.30 16.22 20.11
C VAL A 20 15.88 16.01 21.57
N PHE A 21 15.46 14.79 21.92
CA PHE A 21 15.10 14.46 23.30
C PHE A 21 16.27 14.68 24.26
N ASN A 22 17.47 14.20 23.91
CA ASN A 22 18.65 14.32 24.76
C ASN A 22 19.06 15.78 24.97
N VAL A 23 18.95 16.62 23.94
CA VAL A 23 19.19 18.06 24.03
C VAL A 23 18.20 18.71 24.99
N VAL A 24 16.90 18.50 24.79
CA VAL A 24 15.84 19.10 25.64
C VAL A 24 15.96 18.59 27.08
N HIS A 25 16.20 17.30 27.28
CA HIS A 25 16.41 16.71 28.60
C HIS A 25 17.61 17.36 29.31
N SER A 26 18.72 17.55 28.61
CA SER A 26 19.91 18.22 29.16
C SER A 26 19.65 19.69 29.51
N MET A 27 18.78 20.38 28.79
CA MET A 27 18.39 21.77 29.08
C MET A 27 17.56 21.91 30.36
N VAL A 28 16.71 20.93 30.66
CA VAL A 28 15.81 20.99 31.84
C VAL A 28 16.36 20.28 33.06
N LYS A 29 17.37 19.41 32.90
CA LYS A 29 17.97 18.64 33.98
C LYS A 29 18.49 19.54 35.10
N ASP A 30 18.26 19.14 36.35
CA ASP A 30 18.66 19.85 37.57
C ASP A 30 18.04 21.26 37.68
N SER A 31 16.94 21.52 36.97
CA SER A 31 16.19 22.78 37.00
C SER A 31 14.75 22.59 37.49
N GLY A 32 14.08 23.68 37.84
CA GLY A 32 12.65 23.67 38.18
C GLY A 32 11.73 23.22 37.02
N ALA A 33 12.24 23.16 35.79
CA ALA A 33 11.49 22.73 34.61
C ALA A 33 11.38 21.19 34.49
N GLU A 34 12.28 20.44 35.14
CA GLU A 34 12.41 18.98 34.97
C GLU A 34 11.12 18.23 35.31
N VAL A 35 10.44 18.62 36.39
CA VAL A 35 9.17 18.02 36.83
C VAL A 35 8.05 18.23 35.81
N TYR A 36 8.03 19.36 35.11
CA TYR A 36 7.04 19.66 34.08
C TYR A 36 7.34 18.89 32.79
N PHE A 37 8.61 18.80 32.39
CA PHE A 37 9.01 17.99 31.24
C PHE A 37 8.64 16.50 31.43
N LEU A 38 8.93 15.94 32.61
CA LEU A 38 8.51 14.58 32.96
C LEU A 38 6.98 14.43 32.89
N SER A 39 6.24 15.38 33.45
CA SER A 39 4.77 15.34 33.43
C SER A 39 4.22 15.39 32.00
N ILE A 40 4.79 16.22 31.12
CA ILE A 40 4.40 16.28 29.70
C ILE A 40 4.54 14.91 29.05
N LEU A 41 5.69 14.25 29.19
CA LEU A 41 5.94 12.91 28.63
C LEU A 41 4.96 11.87 29.17
N GLN A 42 4.66 11.92 30.47
CA GLN A 42 3.66 11.03 31.08
C GLN A 42 2.25 11.24 30.51
N HIS A 43 1.85 12.47 30.23
CA HIS A 43 0.57 12.75 29.58
C HIS A 43 0.53 12.22 28.13
N LEU A 44 1.63 12.33 27.39
CA LEU A 44 1.73 11.74 26.03
C LEU A 44 1.51 10.22 26.05
N MET A 45 1.99 9.53 27.09
CA MET A 45 1.78 8.09 27.27
C MET A 45 0.31 7.70 27.49
N LEU A 46 -0.54 8.64 27.94
CA LEU A 46 -1.99 8.40 28.14
C LEU A 46 -2.81 8.50 26.84
N ILE A 47 -2.21 8.98 25.74
CA ILE A 47 -2.89 9.06 24.45
C ILE A 47 -3.22 7.65 23.96
N ARG A 48 -4.50 7.43 23.62
CA ARG A 48 -5.02 6.13 23.17
C ARG A 48 -4.15 5.53 22.06
N ASN A 49 -3.89 4.22 22.15
CA ASN A 49 -3.14 3.48 21.13
C ASN A 49 -4.03 3.11 19.94
N ASP A 50 -4.49 4.12 19.21
CA ASP A 50 -5.33 4.00 18.03
C ASP A 50 -4.58 4.58 16.82
N TYR A 51 -4.41 3.79 15.77
CA TYR A 51 -3.64 4.17 14.59
C TYR A 51 -4.18 5.43 13.90
N SER A 52 -5.51 5.61 13.88
CA SER A 52 -6.16 6.72 13.18
C SER A 52 -6.25 8.00 14.02
N VAL A 53 -6.46 7.86 15.33
CA VAL A 53 -6.70 9.00 16.23
C VAL A 53 -5.43 9.50 16.90
N ARG A 54 -4.45 8.61 17.18
CA ARG A 54 -3.20 9.00 17.84
C ARG A 54 -2.43 10.10 17.07
N PRO A 55 -2.28 10.05 15.73
CA PRO A 55 -1.63 11.14 14.99
C PRO A 55 -2.35 12.48 15.16
N GLN A 56 -3.67 12.49 15.29
CA GLN A 56 -4.46 13.72 15.46
C GLN A 56 -4.20 14.36 16.83
N TYR A 57 -4.08 13.56 17.89
CA TYR A 57 -3.67 14.07 19.22
C TYR A 57 -2.28 14.73 19.16
N PHE A 58 -1.30 14.07 18.56
CA PHE A 58 0.05 14.62 18.45
C PHE A 58 0.10 15.89 17.59
N LYS A 59 -0.71 15.98 16.52
CA LYS A 59 -0.82 17.19 15.70
C LYS A 59 -1.43 18.37 16.49
N ILE A 60 -2.47 18.11 17.27
CA ILE A 60 -3.06 19.12 18.16
C ILE A 60 -2.03 19.61 19.19
N ILE A 61 -1.26 18.69 19.78
CA ILE A 61 -0.23 19.02 20.77
C ILE A 61 0.91 19.83 20.13
N GLU A 62 1.38 19.44 18.95
CA GLU A 62 2.44 20.14 18.21
C GLU A 62 2.03 21.59 17.91
N GLU A 63 0.81 21.82 17.46
CA GLU A 63 0.31 23.16 17.17
C GLU A 63 0.18 24.01 18.45
N CYS A 64 -0.29 23.41 19.55
CA CYS A 64 -0.29 24.08 20.86
C CYS A 64 1.12 24.49 21.29
N VAL A 65 2.12 23.60 21.15
CA VAL A 65 3.52 23.91 21.47
C VAL A 65 4.05 25.02 20.56
N SER A 66 3.75 24.95 19.26
CA SER A 66 4.10 25.97 18.27
C SER A 66 3.55 27.34 18.67
N GLN A 67 2.27 27.44 19.05
CA GLN A 67 1.66 28.71 19.46
C GLN A 67 2.20 29.25 20.79
N ILE A 68 2.55 28.37 21.74
CA ILE A 68 3.15 28.74 23.02
C ILE A 68 4.57 29.28 22.82
N VAL A 69 5.40 28.59 22.01
CA VAL A 69 6.82 28.90 21.84
C VAL A 69 7.06 29.99 20.80
N LEU A 70 6.30 29.99 19.70
CA LEU A 70 6.42 30.95 18.59
C LEU A 70 5.40 32.10 18.74
N HIS A 71 5.34 32.72 19.91
CA HIS A 71 4.34 33.77 20.15
C HIS A 71 4.53 34.96 19.18
N ARG A 72 3.43 35.41 18.55
CA ARG A 72 3.44 36.39 17.43
C ARG A 72 4.07 37.74 17.78
N SER A 73 4.18 38.08 19.06
CA SER A 73 4.78 39.34 19.55
C SER A 73 6.25 39.21 19.96
N GLY A 74 6.82 38.00 20.00
CA GLY A 74 8.15 37.75 20.56
C GLY A 74 8.27 38.08 22.06
N THR A 75 7.13 38.28 22.74
CA THR A 75 7.04 38.50 24.19
C THR A 75 6.61 37.19 24.86
N ASP A 76 7.07 36.93 26.08
CA ASP A 76 6.63 35.76 26.83
C ASP A 76 5.09 35.75 26.98
N PRO A 77 4.45 34.57 26.91
CA PRO A 77 3.03 34.48 27.25
C PRO A 77 2.81 35.01 28.67
N ASP A 78 1.76 35.78 28.89
CA ASP A 78 1.45 36.31 30.22
C ASP A 78 1.07 35.15 31.16
N PHE A 79 2.04 34.67 31.95
CA PHE A 79 1.88 33.58 32.91
C PHE A 79 0.95 33.93 34.09
N THR A 80 0.61 35.21 34.24
CA THR A 80 -0.36 35.72 35.23
C THR A 80 -1.79 35.71 34.66
N TYR A 81 -1.95 35.61 33.34
CA TYR A 81 -3.23 35.67 32.65
C TYR A 81 -3.96 34.33 32.70
N ARG A 82 -4.92 34.20 33.62
CA ARG A 82 -5.74 32.99 33.83
C ARG A 82 -6.83 32.75 32.77
N LYS A 83 -6.74 33.32 31.56
CA LYS A 83 -7.65 32.89 30.48
C LYS A 83 -7.15 31.57 29.91
N ARG A 84 -8.10 30.73 29.50
CA ARG A 84 -7.81 29.53 28.70
C ARG A 84 -6.99 29.96 27.47
N LEU A 85 -5.97 29.20 27.11
CA LEU A 85 -5.34 29.32 25.79
C LEU A 85 -6.47 29.15 24.77
N ASP A 86 -6.85 30.22 24.09
CA ASP A 86 -7.94 30.21 23.12
C ASP A 86 -7.39 29.66 21.80
N VAL A 87 -7.19 28.34 21.80
CA VAL A 87 -6.70 27.61 20.62
C VAL A 87 -7.91 27.27 19.77
N ASP A 88 -7.97 27.88 18.59
CA ASP A 88 -9.01 27.58 17.61
C ASP A 88 -8.74 26.20 16.97
N PHE A 89 -9.39 25.17 17.52
CA PHE A 89 -9.30 23.80 16.99
C PHE A 89 -10.20 23.54 15.79
N SER A 90 -11.05 24.50 15.38
CA SER A 90 -12.03 24.32 14.29
C SER A 90 -11.32 24.01 12.97
N VAL A 91 -10.33 24.84 12.64
CA VAL A 91 -9.52 24.71 11.42
C VAL A 91 -8.60 23.47 11.51
N LEU A 92 -8.16 23.11 12.72
CA LEU A 92 -7.31 21.94 12.95
C LEU A 92 -8.07 20.63 12.71
N LEU A 93 -9.31 20.53 13.18
CA LEU A 93 -10.12 19.32 13.00
C LEU A 93 -10.43 19.08 11.52
N GLU A 94 -10.78 20.13 10.77
CA GLU A 94 -11.10 20.06 9.35
C GLU A 94 -9.89 19.61 8.51
N VAL A 95 -8.73 20.24 8.72
CA VAL A 95 -7.48 19.87 8.01
C VAL A 95 -6.94 18.49 8.44
N CYS A 96 -7.21 18.04 9.67
CA CYS A 96 -6.83 16.69 10.12
C CYS A 96 -7.69 15.59 9.50
N VAL A 97 -9.01 15.82 9.39
CA VAL A 97 -9.93 14.85 8.77
C VAL A 97 -9.62 14.69 7.29
N ASP A 98 -9.42 15.80 6.57
CA ASP A 98 -9.13 15.74 5.13
C ASP A 98 -7.81 15.04 4.84
N LYS A 99 -6.74 15.36 5.59
CA LYS A 99 -5.43 14.74 5.37
C LYS A 99 -5.45 13.24 5.68
N ALA A 100 -6.10 12.83 6.76
CA ALA A 100 -6.23 11.41 7.11
C ALA A 100 -7.04 10.63 6.06
N GLN A 101 -8.11 11.23 5.52
CA GLN A 101 -8.88 10.62 4.43
C GLN A 101 -8.08 10.49 3.14
N VAL A 102 -7.24 11.48 2.82
CA VAL A 102 -6.34 11.44 1.66
C VAL A 102 -5.32 10.33 1.83
N GLU A 103 -4.64 10.23 2.96
CA GLU A 103 -3.64 9.18 3.22
C GLU A 103 -4.28 7.77 3.17
N GLU A 104 -5.47 7.58 3.73
CA GLU A 104 -6.21 6.31 3.62
C GLU A 104 -6.60 5.99 2.17
N CYS A 105 -7.05 7.00 1.41
CA CYS A 105 -7.35 6.84 -0.01
C CYS A 105 -6.12 6.47 -0.82
N GLU A 106 -4.98 7.11 -0.57
CA GLU A 106 -3.71 6.81 -1.25
C GLU A 106 -3.23 5.40 -0.93
N LEU A 107 -3.31 4.98 0.33
CA LEU A 107 -2.92 3.63 0.74
C LEU A 107 -3.81 2.58 0.08
N ARG A 108 -5.13 2.83 0.03
CA ARG A 108 -6.09 1.94 -0.64
C ARG A 108 -5.90 1.91 -2.16
N ALA A 109 -5.57 3.05 -2.77
CA ALA A 109 -5.25 3.13 -4.19
C ALA A 109 -3.99 2.30 -4.51
N THR A 110 -2.98 2.38 -3.65
CA THR A 110 -1.73 1.61 -3.79
C THR A 110 -1.96 0.10 -3.68
N ASP A 111 -2.74 -0.34 -2.69
CA ASP A 111 -3.11 -1.76 -2.54
C ASP A 111 -3.90 -2.29 -3.75
N LEU A 112 -4.84 -1.50 -4.27
CA LEU A 112 -5.59 -1.85 -5.47
C LEU A 112 -4.70 -1.91 -6.73
N ALA A 113 -3.74 -1.00 -6.86
CA ALA A 113 -2.80 -0.99 -7.97
C ALA A 113 -1.94 -2.28 -7.97
N LEU A 114 -1.41 -2.68 -6.82
CA LEU A 114 -0.63 -3.91 -6.70
C LEU A 114 -1.45 -5.16 -7.05
N LYS A 115 -2.69 -5.26 -6.55
CA LYS A 115 -3.59 -6.37 -6.90
C LYS A 115 -3.93 -6.40 -8.38
N PHE A 116 -4.12 -5.23 -8.99
CA PHE A 116 -4.37 -5.14 -10.42
C PHE A 116 -3.17 -5.65 -11.23
N ASP A 117 -1.95 -5.25 -10.86
CA ASP A 117 -0.73 -5.70 -11.54
C ASP A 117 -0.53 -7.22 -11.41
N GLU A 118 -0.80 -7.79 -10.23
CA GLU A 118 -0.74 -9.24 -9.99
C GLU A 118 -1.74 -10.01 -10.86
N GLU A 119 -3.02 -9.59 -10.87
CA GLU A 119 -4.07 -10.20 -11.68
C GLU A 119 -3.80 -10.03 -13.19
N TYR A 120 -3.26 -8.87 -13.59
CA TYR A 120 -2.89 -8.60 -14.97
C TYR A 120 -1.78 -9.55 -15.46
N LEU A 121 -0.75 -9.75 -14.63
CA LEU A 121 0.32 -10.69 -14.92
C LEU A 121 -0.19 -12.13 -15.00
N GLY A 122 -1.00 -12.56 -14.02
CA GLY A 122 -1.62 -13.89 -14.01
C GLY A 122 -2.47 -14.15 -15.26
N ARG A 123 -3.20 -13.14 -15.74
CA ARG A 123 -3.97 -13.24 -16.99
C ARG A 123 -3.08 -13.38 -18.23
N GLN A 124 -1.96 -12.65 -18.28
CA GLN A 124 -1.02 -12.74 -19.41
C GLN A 124 -0.38 -14.14 -19.47
N GLU A 125 0.01 -14.69 -18.32
CA GLU A 125 0.58 -16.04 -18.25
C GLU A 125 -0.45 -17.11 -18.68
N ALA A 126 -1.70 -17.00 -18.22
CA ALA A 126 -2.77 -17.91 -18.61
C ALA A 126 -3.04 -17.85 -20.13
N GLN A 127 -3.03 -16.66 -20.73
CA GLN A 127 -3.18 -16.50 -22.18
C GLN A 127 -2.01 -17.12 -22.95
N ALA A 128 -0.77 -16.95 -22.48
CA ALA A 128 0.40 -17.56 -23.10
C ALA A 128 0.35 -19.11 -23.02
N GLN A 129 -0.11 -19.65 -21.89
CA GLN A 129 -0.31 -21.10 -21.74
C GLN A 129 -1.42 -21.64 -22.66
N LEU A 130 -2.52 -20.90 -22.81
CA LEU A 130 -3.60 -21.24 -23.74
C LEU A 130 -3.10 -21.31 -25.18
N LEU A 131 -2.42 -20.27 -25.66
CA LEU A 131 -1.85 -20.23 -27.02
C LEU A 131 -0.92 -21.43 -27.27
N LYS A 132 -0.03 -21.72 -26.32
CA LYS A 132 0.89 -22.87 -26.40
C LYS A 132 0.15 -24.21 -26.44
N SER A 133 -0.98 -24.31 -25.74
CA SER A 133 -1.82 -25.51 -25.77
C SER A 133 -2.58 -25.65 -27.09
N GLU A 134 -3.08 -24.55 -27.64
CA GLU A 134 -3.76 -24.51 -28.95
C GLU A 134 -2.81 -24.90 -30.08
N GLU A 135 -1.57 -24.39 -30.07
CA GLU A 135 -0.51 -24.79 -31.02
C GLU A 135 -0.25 -26.30 -30.98
N LYS A 136 -0.08 -26.88 -29.78
CA LYS A 136 0.09 -28.33 -29.62
C LYS A 136 -1.12 -29.14 -30.12
N ILE A 137 -2.34 -28.66 -29.85
CA ILE A 137 -3.55 -29.32 -30.35
C ILE A 137 -3.56 -29.33 -31.87
N ASN A 138 -3.21 -28.20 -32.51
CA ASN A 138 -3.15 -28.09 -33.96
C ASN A 138 -2.07 -29.01 -34.56
N GLU A 139 -0.88 -29.07 -33.95
CA GLU A 139 0.20 -30.00 -34.36
C GLU A 139 -0.26 -31.46 -34.28
N LEU A 140 -0.82 -31.88 -33.14
CA LEU A 140 -1.31 -33.25 -32.96
C LEU A 140 -2.46 -33.60 -33.91
N GLN A 141 -3.35 -32.65 -34.20
CA GLN A 141 -4.42 -32.84 -35.18
C GLN A 141 -3.86 -33.03 -36.60
N ALA A 142 -2.83 -32.26 -36.98
CA ALA A 142 -2.16 -32.41 -38.26
C ALA A 142 -1.45 -33.77 -38.39
N GLU A 143 -0.74 -34.21 -37.35
CA GLU A 143 -0.12 -35.54 -37.28
C GLU A 143 -1.16 -36.66 -37.40
N LEU A 144 -2.29 -36.56 -36.69
CA LEU A 144 -3.39 -37.52 -36.78
C LEU A 144 -3.97 -37.63 -38.20
N LEU A 145 -4.14 -36.50 -38.88
CA LEU A 145 -4.61 -36.47 -40.27
C LEU A 145 -3.58 -37.12 -41.22
N ALA A 146 -2.28 -36.82 -41.04
CA ALA A 146 -1.20 -37.40 -41.81
C ALA A 146 -1.04 -38.91 -41.58
N PHE A 147 -1.28 -39.39 -40.36
CA PHE A 147 -1.26 -40.82 -40.04
C PHE A 147 -2.45 -41.54 -40.68
N LYS A 148 -3.66 -40.96 -40.61
CA LYS A 148 -4.86 -41.53 -41.24
C LYS A 148 -4.75 -41.64 -42.76
N SER A 149 -4.09 -40.71 -43.43
CA SER A 149 -3.90 -40.78 -44.89
C SER A 149 -2.91 -41.86 -45.33
N GLN A 150 -1.95 -42.24 -44.47
CA GLN A 150 -1.05 -43.38 -44.70
C GLN A 150 -1.73 -44.74 -44.47
N VAL A 151 -2.79 -44.79 -43.66
CA VAL A 151 -3.60 -46.00 -43.41
C VAL A 151 -4.82 -46.01 -44.36
N THR A 152 -4.57 -46.10 -45.67
CA THR A 152 -5.60 -46.45 -46.67
C THR A 152 -5.39 -47.89 -47.17
N PRO A 153 -6.39 -48.79 -47.12
CA PRO A 153 -6.17 -50.21 -47.34
C PRO A 153 -6.03 -50.57 -48.82
N HIS A 154 -4.95 -51.28 -49.17
CA HIS A 154 -4.88 -52.12 -50.35
C HIS A 154 -6.04 -53.14 -50.31
N THR A 155 -7.10 -52.90 -51.10
CA THR A 155 -8.11 -53.91 -51.37
C THR A 155 -7.65 -54.66 -52.61
N THR A 156 -6.99 -55.80 -52.40
CA THR A 156 -6.65 -56.77 -53.45
C THR A 156 -7.93 -57.43 -53.97
N THR A 157 -8.16 -57.28 -55.27
CA THR A 157 -9.07 -58.08 -56.07
C THR A 157 -8.69 -59.56 -56.02
N PRO A 158 -9.66 -60.49 -56.01
CA PRO A 158 -9.43 -61.83 -56.53
C PRO A 158 -10.17 -62.02 -57.87
N THR A 159 -9.37 -62.41 -58.85
CA THR A 159 -9.69 -62.85 -60.19
C THR A 159 -10.51 -64.15 -60.17
N ASP A 160 -11.40 -64.25 -61.14
CA ASP A 160 -12.25 -65.38 -61.51
C ASP A 160 -11.52 -66.73 -61.64
N ARG A 161 -12.13 -67.82 -61.15
CA ARG A 161 -11.88 -69.20 -61.61
C ARG A 161 -13.17 -70.01 -61.54
N SER A 162 -13.72 -70.21 -62.73
CA SER A 162 -14.73 -71.18 -63.13
C SER A 162 -14.33 -72.64 -62.87
N THR A 163 -15.32 -73.48 -62.53
CA THR A 163 -15.56 -74.91 -62.91
C THR A 163 -16.61 -75.51 -61.95
N ASP A 164 -17.88 -75.53 -62.33
CA ASP A 164 -18.59 -76.67 -62.96
C ASP A 164 -19.07 -77.75 -61.96
N ARG A 165 -20.40 -77.81 -61.72
CA ARG A 165 -21.19 -79.06 -61.72
C ARG A 165 -22.70 -78.80 -61.52
N HIS A 166 -23.40 -78.80 -62.65
CA HIS A 166 -24.57 -79.62 -62.98
C HIS A 166 -25.58 -80.10 -61.90
N ARG A 167 -26.87 -79.98 -62.32
CA ARG A 167 -28.14 -80.60 -61.86
C ARG A 167 -28.90 -79.81 -60.80
N GLY A 168 -30.18 -79.48 -60.93
CA GLY A 168 -31.22 -79.88 -61.88
C GLY A 168 -32.56 -79.99 -61.13
N PHE A 169 -33.64 -79.47 -61.73
CA PHE A 169 -35.06 -79.81 -61.51
C PHE A 169 -35.66 -79.70 -60.09
N CYS A 170 -36.49 -78.67 -59.84
CA CYS A 170 -37.96 -78.65 -59.99
C CYS A 170 -38.51 -77.39 -59.30
#